data_AF-A0A372RKQ5-F1
#
_entry.id   AF-A0A372RKQ5-F1
#
_cell.length_a   1.000
_cell.length_b   1.000
_cell.length_c   1.000
_cell.angle_alpha   90.00
_cell.angle_beta   90.00
_cell.angle_gamma   90.00
#
_symmetry.space_group_name_H-M   'P 1'
#
loop_
_entity.id
_entity.type
_entity.pdbx_description
1 polymer ?
#
loop_
_entity_poly.entity_id
_entity_poly.type
_entity_poly.pdbx_seq_one_letter_code
_entity_poly.pdbx_strand_id
1 'polypeptide(L)'
;MCMLYKRTFFDIYCFVQLSRSNISIDQIFIIFRRKLYCTSNAQMEVDLCFVMDCTGSMGNYIEGVKKSIKIVVDYMANMEPAIRIRIGFCGYRDHCDGSNRLQIFDFTNSPENFKSSLSSVSATGGGDTPEDVLGGLDAAVSRMTWRNDIRVLLHIGDCPPHGRRFTYTDDSYPDGDPNGLTAEGVLGEMQSAKISYFFGEITELTKTMISEFKNIIGEFNVFDFRSTPDTEGLVEKFFDATCSAINTAITLRE
;
A
#
# COMPACT_ATOMS: atom_id res chain seq x y z
N MET A 1 -30.49 6.36 18.37
CA MET A 1 -30.71 4.90 18.43
C MET A 1 -29.64 4.26 17.55
N CYS A 2 -28.35 4.19 17.90
CA CYS A 2 -27.63 3.80 19.12
C CYS A 2 -27.93 2.36 19.56
N MET A 3 -27.28 1.38 18.91
CA MET A 3 -26.87 0.07 19.44
C MET A 3 -26.10 -0.66 18.32
N LEU A 4 -24.76 -0.66 18.37
CA LEU A 4 -23.86 -1.63 17.69
C LEU A 4 -22.37 -1.42 18.07
N TYR A 5 -22.04 -0.36 18.80
CA TYR A 5 -20.80 -0.26 19.59
C TYR A 5 -20.76 -1.38 20.64
N LYS A 6 -20.01 -2.47 20.40
CA LYS A 6 -19.35 -3.39 21.38
C LYS A 6 -19.12 -4.83 20.86
N ARG A 7 -18.69 -5.04 19.61
CA ARG A 7 -18.22 -6.38 19.17
C ARG A 7 -16.80 -6.44 18.59
N THR A 8 -16.07 -5.34 18.59
CA THR A 8 -14.71 -5.25 18.02
C THR A 8 -13.63 -6.08 18.72
N PHE A 9 -13.84 -6.58 19.95
CA PHE A 9 -12.80 -7.28 20.71
C PHE A 9 -12.89 -8.82 20.66
N PHE A 10 -14.03 -9.39 20.26
CA PHE A 10 -14.22 -10.85 20.23
C PHE A 10 -13.81 -11.47 18.87
N ASP A 11 -13.69 -10.64 17.84
CA ASP A 11 -13.48 -11.06 16.44
C ASP A 11 -12.01 -11.31 16.07
N ILE A 12 -11.05 -10.69 16.77
CA ILE A 12 -9.60 -10.95 16.58
C ILE A 12 -9.19 -12.27 17.23
N TYR A 13 -9.83 -12.65 18.34
CA TYR A 13 -9.56 -13.92 19.02
C TYR A 13 -10.01 -15.13 18.19
N CYS A 14 -11.06 -14.96 17.37
CA CYS A 14 -11.53 -16.00 16.45
C CYS A 14 -10.59 -16.16 15.23
N PHE A 15 -10.05 -15.06 14.69
CA PHE A 15 -8.99 -15.06 13.66
C PHE A 15 -7.76 -15.88 14.09
N VAL A 16 -7.24 -15.66 15.30
CA VAL A 16 -6.07 -16.40 15.84
C VAL A 16 -6.36 -17.86 16.17
N GLN A 17 -7.61 -18.23 16.50
CA GLN A 17 -7.98 -19.64 16.68
C GLN A 17 -8.28 -20.36 15.35
N LEU A 18 -8.72 -19.65 14.32
CA LEU A 18 -9.11 -20.21 13.03
C LEU A 18 -7.91 -20.34 12.06
N SER A 19 -6.91 -19.47 12.13
CA SER A 19 -5.63 -19.65 11.38
C SER A 19 -4.82 -20.85 11.88
N ARG A 20 -5.10 -21.34 13.09
CA ARG A 20 -4.55 -22.60 13.64
C ARG A 20 -5.28 -23.86 13.19
N SER A 21 -6.34 -23.71 12.39
CA SER A 21 -7.16 -24.81 11.89
C SER A 21 -7.01 -24.88 10.36
N ASN A 22 -6.88 -26.07 9.78
CA ASN A 22 -6.77 -26.31 8.33
C ASN A 22 -8.02 -25.84 7.56
N ILE A 23 -8.22 -24.54 7.45
CA ILE A 23 -9.40 -23.91 6.83
C ILE A 23 -8.98 -23.44 5.43
N SER A 24 -9.65 -23.96 4.39
CA SER A 24 -9.34 -23.58 3.00
C SER A 24 -9.75 -22.13 2.71
N ILE A 25 -9.13 -21.53 1.69
CA ILE A 25 -9.43 -20.16 1.22
C ILE A 25 -10.95 -19.98 1.01
N ASP A 26 -11.66 -21.01 0.53
CA ASP A 26 -13.14 -21.06 0.35
C ASP A 26 -13.96 -20.78 1.62
N GLN A 27 -13.41 -21.05 2.80
CA GLN A 27 -14.06 -20.78 4.08
C GLN A 27 -13.76 -19.35 4.59
N ILE A 28 -12.60 -18.78 4.25
CA ILE A 28 -12.29 -17.35 4.47
C ILE A 28 -13.27 -16.49 3.66
N PHE A 29 -13.59 -16.92 2.42
CA PHE A 29 -14.58 -16.29 1.54
C PHE A 29 -15.99 -16.17 2.17
N ILE A 30 -16.41 -17.09 3.04
CA ILE A 30 -17.75 -17.07 3.67
C ILE A 30 -17.82 -16.08 4.84
N ILE A 31 -16.73 -15.93 5.59
CA ILE A 31 -16.70 -15.11 6.82
C ILE A 31 -16.67 -13.61 6.48
N PHE A 32 -15.95 -13.22 5.41
CA PHE A 32 -15.87 -11.82 4.97
C PHE A 32 -17.16 -11.29 4.32
N ARG A 33 -17.99 -12.21 3.78
CA ARG A 33 -19.27 -11.91 3.11
C ARG A 33 -20.28 -11.12 3.96
N ARG A 34 -20.01 -10.93 5.26
CA ARG A 34 -20.86 -10.21 6.22
C ARG A 34 -20.39 -8.81 6.60
N LYS A 35 -19.28 -8.29 6.05
CA LYS A 35 -18.64 -7.06 6.58
C LYS A 35 -18.77 -5.81 5.70
N LEU A 36 -19.31 -5.90 4.49
CA LEU A 36 -19.57 -4.75 3.61
C LEU A 36 -21.09 -4.53 3.45
N TYR A 37 -21.76 -4.11 4.52
CA TYR A 37 -23.16 -3.68 4.43
C TYR A 37 -23.18 -2.18 4.12
N CYS A 38 -23.23 -1.82 2.84
CA CYS A 38 -23.68 -0.49 2.45
C CYS A 38 -25.19 -0.56 2.21
N THR A 39 -25.97 0.18 2.98
CA THR A 39 -27.45 0.21 2.95
C THR A 39 -28.00 1.19 1.90
N SER A 40 -27.26 1.47 0.83
CA SER A 40 -27.72 2.32 -0.26
C SER A 40 -27.46 1.66 -1.62
N ASN A 41 -28.39 1.82 -2.57
CA ASN A 41 -28.33 1.29 -3.94
C ASN A 41 -27.17 1.91 -4.79
N ALA A 42 -26.18 2.57 -4.18
CA ALA A 42 -25.06 3.18 -4.85
C ALA A 42 -23.85 2.24 -4.84
N GLN A 43 -23.34 1.93 -6.04
CA GLN A 43 -22.10 1.19 -6.21
C GLN A 43 -20.93 2.06 -5.75
N MET A 44 -20.11 1.56 -4.82
CA MET A 44 -18.91 2.25 -4.36
C MET A 44 -17.79 2.06 -5.37
N GLU A 45 -17.16 3.14 -5.82
CA GLU A 45 -16.01 3.09 -6.72
C GLU A 45 -14.73 3.48 -5.97
N VAL A 46 -13.71 2.63 -6.05
CA VAL A 46 -12.46 2.74 -5.31
C VAL A 46 -11.29 2.76 -6.29
N ASP A 47 -10.34 3.65 -6.05
CA ASP A 47 -9.01 3.63 -6.66
C ASP A 47 -8.00 3.13 -5.62
N LEU A 48 -7.37 2.00 -5.92
CA LEU A 48 -6.32 1.41 -5.10
C LEU A 48 -4.99 1.45 -5.85
N CYS A 49 -4.05 2.24 -5.36
CA CYS A 49 -2.70 2.32 -5.91
C CYS A 49 -1.70 1.65 -4.97
N PHE A 50 -0.86 0.77 -5.53
CA PHE A 50 0.31 0.25 -4.85
C PHE A 50 1.54 1.06 -5.25
N VAL A 51 2.19 1.71 -4.29
CA VAL A 51 3.51 2.32 -4.50
C VAL A 51 4.55 1.38 -3.90
N MET A 52 5.58 1.01 -4.66
CA MET A 52 6.49 -0.05 -4.23
C MET A 52 7.95 0.29 -4.51
N ASP A 53 8.78 0.16 -3.48
CA ASP A 53 10.22 0.06 -3.62
C ASP A 53 10.58 -1.17 -4.46
N CYS A 54 11.46 -0.98 -5.42
CA CYS A 54 11.91 -2.03 -6.30
C CYS A 54 13.41 -1.95 -6.56
N THR A 55 14.19 -1.40 -5.64
CA THR A 55 15.65 -1.49 -5.71
C THR A 55 16.14 -2.88 -5.36
N GLY A 56 17.45 -3.11 -5.48
CA GLY A 56 18.05 -4.41 -5.21
C GLY A 56 17.80 -4.94 -3.79
N SER A 57 17.65 -4.06 -2.78
CA SER A 57 17.40 -4.44 -1.38
C SER A 57 16.09 -5.21 -1.21
N MET A 58 15.09 -4.88 -2.04
CA MET A 58 13.79 -5.55 -2.08
C MET A 58 13.83 -6.98 -2.64
N GLY A 59 14.99 -7.48 -3.09
CA GLY A 59 15.11 -8.77 -3.78
C GLY A 59 14.50 -9.98 -3.05
N ASN A 60 14.64 -10.05 -1.73
CA ASN A 60 14.07 -11.14 -0.94
C ASN A 60 12.56 -10.98 -0.64
N TYR A 61 12.01 -9.79 -0.87
CA TYR A 61 10.65 -9.43 -0.49
C TYR A 61 9.71 -9.31 -1.69
N ILE A 62 10.23 -8.84 -2.83
CA ILE A 62 9.42 -8.37 -3.96
C ILE A 62 8.49 -9.45 -4.53
N GLU A 63 8.93 -10.70 -4.65
CA GLU A 63 8.09 -11.78 -5.16
C GLU A 63 6.98 -12.16 -4.17
N GLY A 64 7.27 -12.11 -2.86
CA GLY A 64 6.27 -12.30 -1.81
C GLY A 64 5.21 -11.19 -1.82
N VAL A 65 5.65 -9.94 -1.94
CA VAL A 65 4.76 -8.77 -2.06
C VAL A 65 3.91 -8.85 -3.34
N LYS A 66 4.53 -9.12 -4.49
CA LYS A 66 3.82 -9.31 -5.78
C LYS A 66 2.78 -10.41 -5.70
N LYS A 67 3.12 -11.56 -5.10
CA LYS A 67 2.16 -12.67 -4.91
C LYS A 67 0.99 -12.23 -4.04
N SER A 68 1.26 -11.52 -2.95
CA SER A 68 0.23 -11.01 -2.04
C SER A 68 -0.70 -10.00 -2.72
N ILE A 69 -0.15 -9.06 -3.47
CA ILE A 69 -0.92 -8.12 -4.28
C ILE A 69 -1.83 -8.87 -5.26
N LYS A 70 -1.31 -9.86 -6.00
CA LYS A 70 -2.11 -10.63 -6.96
C LYS A 70 -3.30 -11.34 -6.29
N ILE A 71 -3.09 -11.94 -5.12
CA ILE A 71 -4.14 -12.62 -4.34
C ILE A 71 -5.20 -11.62 -3.88
N VAL A 72 -4.77 -10.45 -3.38
CA VAL A 72 -5.69 -9.37 -2.97
C VAL A 72 -6.51 -8.87 -4.15
N VAL A 73 -5.88 -8.67 -5.31
CA VAL A 73 -6.55 -8.26 -6.55
C VAL A 73 -7.57 -9.30 -7.01
N ASP A 74 -7.22 -10.60 -6.98
CA ASP A 74 -8.16 -11.68 -7.30
C ASP A 74 -9.35 -11.68 -6.33
N TYR A 75 -9.10 -11.51 -5.04
CA TYR A 75 -10.15 -11.42 -4.05
C TYR A 75 -11.09 -10.24 -4.31
N MET A 76 -10.52 -9.06 -4.55
CA MET A 76 -11.27 -7.83 -4.84
C MET A 76 -12.12 -7.95 -6.10
N ALA A 77 -11.60 -8.60 -7.14
CA ALA A 77 -12.33 -8.86 -8.37
C ALA A 77 -13.54 -9.79 -8.17
N ASN A 78 -13.45 -10.70 -7.20
CA ASN A 78 -14.50 -11.65 -6.83
C ASN A 78 -15.39 -11.16 -5.68
N MET A 79 -15.10 -9.99 -5.11
CA MET A 79 -15.87 -9.38 -4.03
C MET A 79 -17.19 -8.80 -4.57
N GLU A 80 -18.18 -8.67 -3.67
CA GLU A 80 -19.57 -8.27 -3.95
C GLU A 80 -19.72 -7.18 -5.06
N PRO A 81 -20.69 -7.28 -5.98
CA PRO A 81 -20.93 -6.31 -7.06
C PRO A 81 -21.13 -4.86 -6.61
N ALA A 82 -21.31 -4.62 -5.31
CA ALA A 82 -21.44 -3.29 -4.73
C ALA A 82 -20.15 -2.45 -4.73
N ILE A 83 -18.95 -3.05 -4.90
CA ILE A 83 -17.68 -2.32 -4.96
C ILE A 83 -16.99 -2.54 -6.30
N ARG A 84 -16.68 -1.45 -7.02
CA ARG A 84 -15.83 -1.47 -8.20
C ARG A 84 -14.46 -0.90 -7.87
N ILE A 85 -13.43 -1.71 -8.07
CA ILE A 85 -12.06 -1.34 -7.75
C ILE A 85 -11.26 -1.17 -9.04
N ARG A 86 -10.59 -0.03 -9.15
CA ARG A 86 -9.50 0.19 -10.10
C ARG A 86 -8.18 0.03 -9.39
N ILE A 87 -7.27 -0.71 -10.02
CA ILE A 87 -5.97 -1.01 -9.43
C ILE A 87 -4.89 -0.35 -10.28
N GLY A 88 -4.00 0.38 -9.63
CA GLY A 88 -2.83 1.01 -10.24
C GLY A 88 -1.56 0.64 -9.48
N PHE A 89 -0.40 0.87 -10.10
CA PHE A 89 0.90 0.59 -9.51
C PHE A 89 1.94 1.64 -9.91
N CYS A 90 2.76 2.07 -8.96
CA CYS A 90 3.91 2.92 -9.19
C CYS A 90 5.13 2.33 -8.47
N GLY A 91 6.07 1.79 -9.24
CA GLY A 91 7.35 1.34 -8.72
C GLY A 91 8.38 2.46 -8.79
N TYR A 92 9.18 2.61 -7.74
CA TYR A 92 10.33 3.53 -7.73
C TYR A 92 11.64 2.78 -7.48
N ARG A 93 12.76 3.43 -7.77
CA ARG A 93 14.13 3.02 -7.44
C ARG A 93 14.91 4.27 -7.00
N ASP A 94 16.19 4.40 -7.38
CA ASP A 94 17.02 5.54 -7.02
C ASP A 94 17.23 6.51 -8.21
N HIS A 95 17.64 7.73 -7.92
CA HIS A 95 18.08 8.75 -8.88
C HIS A 95 19.16 8.25 -9.83
N CYS A 96 20.07 7.39 -9.39
CA CYS A 96 21.11 6.84 -10.26
C CYS A 96 20.59 5.89 -11.35
N ASP A 97 19.35 5.40 -11.23
CA ASP A 97 18.73 4.49 -12.21
C ASP A 97 18.14 5.21 -13.45
N GLY A 98 18.25 6.53 -13.51
CA GLY A 98 17.90 7.33 -14.69
C GLY A 98 16.47 7.09 -15.16
N SER A 99 16.30 6.66 -16.42
CA SER A 99 14.97 6.41 -17.00
C SER A 99 14.23 5.20 -16.40
N ASN A 100 14.95 4.27 -15.76
CA ASN A 100 14.36 3.08 -15.17
C ASN A 100 13.90 3.30 -13.72
N ARG A 101 14.18 4.48 -13.17
CA ARG A 101 13.86 4.87 -11.79
C ARG A 101 12.37 4.77 -11.46
N LEU A 102 11.49 5.10 -12.40
CA LEU A 102 10.03 5.09 -12.18
C LEU A 102 9.35 4.14 -13.17
N GLN A 103 8.46 3.30 -12.66
CA GLN A 103 7.65 2.36 -13.45
C GLN A 103 6.18 2.51 -13.08
N ILE A 104 5.39 3.11 -13.98
CA ILE A 104 3.99 3.47 -13.71
C ILE A 104 3.06 2.60 -14.54
N PHE A 105 2.12 1.94 -13.88
CA PHE A 105 0.97 1.29 -14.50
C PHE A 105 -0.29 1.98 -14.01
N ASP A 106 -0.95 2.73 -14.90
CA ASP A 106 -2.15 3.49 -14.57
C ASP A 106 -3.33 2.57 -14.20
N PHE A 107 -4.35 3.15 -13.60
CA PHE A 107 -5.52 2.46 -13.08
C PHE A 107 -6.27 1.65 -14.13
N THR A 108 -6.50 0.37 -13.84
CA THR A 108 -7.27 -0.54 -14.67
C THR A 108 -8.38 -1.25 -13.88
N ASN A 109 -9.48 -1.54 -14.56
CA ASN A 109 -10.57 -2.40 -14.08
C ASN A 109 -10.33 -3.89 -14.43
N SER A 110 -9.21 -4.23 -15.07
CA SER A 110 -8.88 -5.61 -15.44
C SER A 110 -7.80 -6.15 -14.50
N PRO A 111 -8.18 -7.04 -13.56
CA PRO A 111 -7.25 -7.76 -12.69
C PRO A 111 -6.16 -8.46 -13.49
N GLU A 112 -6.50 -9.07 -14.61
CA GLU A 112 -5.62 -9.86 -15.47
C GLU A 112 -4.54 -8.98 -16.10
N ASN A 113 -4.93 -7.83 -16.65
CA ASN A 113 -3.97 -6.87 -17.21
C ASN A 113 -3.04 -6.34 -16.10
N PHE A 114 -3.60 -6.00 -14.94
CA PHE A 114 -2.81 -5.54 -13.80
C PHE A 114 -1.79 -6.59 -13.33
N LYS A 115 -2.23 -7.84 -13.11
CA LYS A 115 -1.37 -8.97 -12.69
C LYS A 115 -0.27 -9.25 -13.71
N SER A 116 -0.57 -9.12 -15.00
CA SER A 116 0.39 -9.25 -16.09
C SER A 116 1.46 -8.15 -16.04
N SER A 117 1.06 -6.87 -15.96
CA SER A 117 2.00 -5.75 -15.79
C SER A 117 2.86 -5.91 -14.53
N LEU A 118 2.24 -6.23 -13.39
CA LEU A 118 2.94 -6.45 -12.13
C LEU A 118 3.96 -7.58 -12.21
N SER A 119 3.73 -8.61 -13.03
CA SER A 119 4.68 -9.71 -13.20
C SER A 119 6.04 -9.27 -13.76
N SER A 120 6.05 -8.19 -14.55
CA SER A 120 7.27 -7.62 -15.16
C SER A 120 8.12 -6.78 -14.20
N VAL A 121 7.62 -6.49 -12.99
CA VAL A 121 8.34 -5.71 -11.99
C VAL A 121 9.40 -6.58 -11.32
N SER A 122 10.65 -6.10 -11.28
CA SER A 122 11.77 -6.77 -10.62
C SER A 122 12.53 -5.80 -9.70
N ALA A 123 13.16 -6.37 -8.67
CA ALA A 123 14.08 -5.70 -7.77
C ALA A 123 15.44 -5.53 -8.47
N THR A 124 15.77 -4.30 -8.85
CA THR A 124 16.97 -3.97 -9.65
C THR A 124 17.37 -2.53 -9.40
N GLY A 125 18.65 -2.20 -9.58
CA GLY A 125 19.10 -0.83 -9.40
C GLY A 125 19.28 -0.49 -7.92
N GLY A 126 19.14 0.80 -7.61
CA GLY A 126 19.55 1.39 -6.35
C GLY A 126 20.98 1.93 -6.38
N GLY A 127 21.36 2.63 -5.32
CA GLY A 127 22.68 3.22 -5.15
C GLY A 127 23.13 3.10 -3.71
N ASP A 128 22.91 4.18 -2.96
CA ASP A 128 23.07 4.21 -1.51
C ASP A 128 21.82 3.65 -0.79
N THR A 129 21.73 3.84 0.53
CA THR A 129 20.62 3.23 1.30
C THR A 129 19.30 3.96 1.12
N PRO A 130 19.22 5.30 1.18
CA PRO A 130 17.98 6.01 0.85
C PRO A 130 17.68 5.92 -0.65
N GLU A 131 16.40 6.05 -1.00
CA GLU A 131 15.89 5.84 -2.36
C GLU A 131 15.02 7.02 -2.83
N ASP A 132 14.60 7.04 -4.11
CA ASP A 132 13.69 8.07 -4.66
C ASP A 132 12.22 7.82 -4.26
N VAL A 133 11.97 7.69 -2.96
CA VAL A 133 10.64 7.50 -2.38
C VAL A 133 9.72 8.67 -2.72
N LEU A 134 10.24 9.91 -2.63
CA LEU A 134 9.43 11.11 -2.92
C LEU A 134 9.06 11.19 -4.40
N GLY A 135 9.95 10.85 -5.33
CA GLY A 135 9.63 10.76 -6.75
C GLY A 135 8.64 9.64 -7.07
N GLY A 136 8.71 8.52 -6.36
CA GLY A 136 7.71 7.45 -6.43
C GLY A 136 6.31 7.90 -5.99
N LEU A 137 6.22 8.58 -4.86
CA LEU A 137 4.97 9.13 -4.32
C LEU A 137 4.43 10.28 -5.18
N ASP A 138 5.29 11.21 -5.61
CA ASP A 138 4.92 12.28 -6.54
C ASP A 138 4.33 11.70 -7.83
N ALA A 139 5.02 10.73 -8.45
CA ALA A 139 4.53 10.09 -9.67
C ALA A 139 3.16 9.42 -9.47
N ALA A 140 2.94 8.78 -8.32
CA ALA A 140 1.66 8.18 -7.99
C ALA A 140 0.55 9.22 -7.81
N VAL A 141 0.85 10.38 -7.23
CA VAL A 141 -0.12 11.46 -6.97
C VAL A 141 -0.40 12.27 -8.24
N SER A 142 0.63 12.66 -8.98
CA SER A 142 0.56 13.65 -10.07
C SER A 142 0.37 13.04 -11.46
N ARG A 143 0.76 11.78 -11.69
CA ARG A 143 0.76 11.15 -13.03
C ARG A 143 -0.29 10.06 -13.22
N MET A 144 -0.89 9.56 -12.15
CA MET A 144 -1.93 8.52 -12.24
C MET A 144 -3.33 9.12 -12.33
N THR A 145 -4.24 8.43 -13.03
CA THR A 145 -5.58 8.95 -13.32
C THR A 145 -6.58 8.61 -12.22
N TRP A 146 -6.44 9.26 -11.05
CA TRP A 146 -7.40 9.20 -9.95
C TRP A 146 -8.74 9.83 -10.37
N ARG A 147 -9.82 9.05 -10.46
CA ARG A 147 -11.17 9.56 -10.80
C ARG A 147 -12.24 9.14 -9.82
N ASN A 148 -11.98 8.14 -8.98
CA ASN A 148 -12.96 7.70 -8.00
C ASN A 148 -12.82 8.53 -6.72
N ASP A 149 -13.89 8.52 -5.92
CA ASP A 149 -13.99 9.29 -4.70
C ASP A 149 -13.21 8.67 -3.54
N ILE A 150 -13.14 7.34 -3.50
CA ILE A 150 -12.36 6.60 -2.51
C ILE A 150 -11.00 6.32 -3.13
N ARG A 151 -9.95 6.93 -2.57
CA ARG A 151 -8.58 6.86 -3.08
C ARG A 151 -7.67 6.33 -2.00
N VAL A 152 -7.05 5.19 -2.26
CA VAL A 152 -6.18 4.49 -1.33
C VAL A 152 -4.82 4.31 -1.99
N LEU A 153 -3.77 4.73 -1.29
CA LEU A 153 -2.38 4.51 -1.67
C LEU A 153 -1.72 3.66 -0.60
N LEU A 154 -1.36 2.43 -0.96
CA LEU A 154 -0.59 1.52 -0.12
C LEU A 154 0.86 1.54 -0.57
N HIS A 155 1.71 2.18 0.21
CA HIS A 155 3.14 2.31 -0.04
C HIS A 155 3.91 1.21 0.69
N ILE A 156 4.78 0.49 -0.02
CA ILE A 156 5.56 -0.64 0.49
C ILE A 156 7.03 -0.39 0.16
N GLY A 157 7.90 -0.35 1.16
CA GLY A 157 9.33 -0.15 0.94
C GLY A 157 10.17 -0.54 2.14
N ASP A 158 11.46 -0.79 1.89
CA ASP A 158 12.43 -1.16 2.91
C ASP A 158 13.43 -0.04 3.24
N CYS A 159 13.49 1.03 2.44
CA CYS A 159 14.40 2.15 2.63
C CYS A 159 13.67 3.52 2.70
N PRO A 160 14.25 4.54 3.39
CA PRO A 160 13.69 5.89 3.51
C PRO A 160 14.00 6.76 2.26
N PRO A 161 13.33 7.93 2.07
CA PRO A 161 13.73 8.93 1.10
C PRO A 161 15.10 9.54 1.41
N HIS A 162 15.76 10.07 0.38
CA HIS A 162 16.92 10.96 0.53
C HIS A 162 16.65 12.17 1.42
N GLY A 163 17.70 12.58 2.13
CA GLY A 163 17.74 13.71 3.05
C GLY A 163 18.05 13.26 4.49
N ARG A 164 19.01 13.93 5.13
CA ARG A 164 19.44 13.68 6.53
C ARG A 164 18.30 13.74 7.56
N ARG A 165 17.17 14.35 7.19
CA ARG A 165 15.98 14.40 8.03
C ARG A 165 15.30 13.05 8.18
N PHE A 166 15.40 12.17 7.18
CA PHE A 166 14.65 10.91 7.13
C PHE A 166 15.48 9.68 7.51
N THR A 167 16.80 9.82 7.63
CA THR A 167 17.72 8.71 7.87
C THR A 167 19.02 9.15 8.53
N TYR A 168 19.69 8.19 9.17
CA TYR A 168 21.06 8.32 9.71
C TYR A 168 22.08 7.49 8.92
N THR A 169 21.67 6.87 7.82
CA THR A 169 22.52 6.08 6.94
C THR A 169 23.35 6.98 6.03
N ASP A 170 24.34 6.41 5.35
CA ASP A 170 25.05 7.11 4.27
C ASP A 170 24.05 7.46 3.15
N ASP A 171 24.12 8.70 2.68
CA ASP A 171 23.17 9.30 1.73
C ASP A 171 23.93 10.14 0.69
N SER A 172 23.77 9.81 -0.59
CA SER A 172 24.35 10.52 -1.73
C SER A 172 23.67 11.88 -1.97
N TYR A 173 22.45 12.07 -1.48
CA TYR A 173 21.65 13.29 -1.61
C TYR A 173 21.20 13.79 -0.22
N PRO A 174 22.15 14.13 0.67
CA PRO A 174 21.84 14.36 2.07
C PRO A 174 21.10 15.67 2.34
N ASP A 175 21.01 16.55 1.34
CA ASP A 175 20.23 17.79 1.38
C ASP A 175 18.80 17.61 0.84
N GLY A 176 18.41 16.38 0.46
CA GLY A 176 17.07 16.01 -0.03
C GLY A 176 17.05 15.64 -1.51
N ASP A 177 15.85 15.47 -2.06
CA ASP A 177 15.64 15.08 -3.46
C ASP A 177 16.32 16.08 -4.45
N PRO A 178 17.17 15.59 -5.37
CA PRO A 178 17.91 16.43 -6.30
C PRO A 178 17.05 17.12 -7.37
N ASN A 179 15.79 16.71 -7.56
CA ASN A 179 14.83 17.38 -8.45
C ASN A 179 14.02 18.47 -7.73
N GLY A 180 14.28 18.69 -6.43
CA GLY A 180 13.61 19.71 -5.62
C GLY A 180 12.26 19.28 -5.05
N LEU A 181 11.92 17.99 -5.08
CA LEU A 181 10.75 17.49 -4.37
C LEU A 181 10.95 17.63 -2.85
N THR A 182 9.88 17.98 -2.15
CA THR A 182 9.86 18.04 -0.68
C THR A 182 8.79 17.12 -0.15
N ALA A 183 9.00 16.53 1.02
CA ALA A 183 7.98 15.69 1.65
C ALA A 183 6.71 16.50 1.95
N GLU A 184 6.84 17.76 2.36
CA GLU A 184 5.73 18.68 2.55
C GLU A 184 4.92 18.88 1.26
N GLY A 185 5.60 19.10 0.13
CA GLY A 185 4.96 19.27 -1.17
C GLY A 185 4.22 18.01 -1.60
N VAL A 186 4.92 16.89 -1.68
CA VAL A 186 4.36 15.62 -2.18
C VAL A 186 3.25 15.09 -1.28
N LEU A 187 3.46 15.06 0.04
CA LEU A 187 2.45 14.56 0.97
C LEU A 187 1.29 15.54 1.14
N GLY A 188 1.54 16.86 1.03
CA GLY A 188 0.49 17.89 1.03
C GLY A 188 -0.41 17.82 -0.21
N GLU A 189 0.17 17.56 -1.39
CA GLU A 189 -0.59 17.30 -2.62
C GLU A 189 -1.42 16.02 -2.49
N MET A 190 -0.86 14.97 -1.89
CA MET A 190 -1.57 13.72 -1.62
C MET A 190 -2.81 13.94 -0.72
N GLN A 191 -2.68 14.71 0.37
CA GLN A 191 -3.80 15.09 1.22
C GLN A 191 -4.84 15.94 0.49
N SER A 192 -4.38 16.92 -0.31
CA SER A 192 -5.24 17.80 -1.10
C SER A 192 -6.05 17.01 -2.14
N ALA A 193 -5.44 15.97 -2.72
CA ALA A 193 -6.07 15.01 -3.61
C ALA A 193 -6.96 14.00 -2.87
N LYS A 194 -7.09 14.09 -1.54
CA LYS A 194 -7.88 13.18 -0.68
C LYS A 194 -7.47 11.72 -0.82
N ILE A 195 -6.19 11.47 -1.05
CA ILE A 195 -5.62 10.13 -1.13
C ILE A 195 -5.29 9.67 0.30
N SER A 196 -5.91 8.57 0.72
CA SER A 196 -5.63 7.96 2.02
C SER A 196 -4.34 7.16 1.92
N TYR A 197 -3.32 7.58 2.68
CA TYR A 197 -1.99 6.98 2.68
C TYR A 197 -1.85 5.88 3.74
N PHE A 198 -1.23 4.78 3.35
CA PHE A 198 -0.94 3.63 4.20
C PHE A 198 0.48 3.16 3.91
N PHE A 199 1.22 2.76 4.94
CA PHE A 199 2.60 2.30 4.77
C PHE A 199 2.79 0.86 5.26
N GLY A 200 3.44 0.04 4.43
CA GLY A 200 3.88 -1.31 4.74
C GLY A 200 5.36 -1.32 5.13
N GLU A 201 5.63 -1.44 6.43
CA GLU A 201 6.98 -1.47 6.97
C GLU A 201 7.62 -2.85 6.80
N ILE A 202 8.67 -2.93 5.97
CA ILE A 202 9.46 -4.17 5.77
C ILE A 202 10.70 -4.20 6.65
N THR A 203 11.29 -3.04 6.96
CA THR A 203 12.49 -2.92 7.79
C THR A 203 12.41 -1.71 8.72
N GLU A 204 13.30 -1.72 9.72
CA GLU A 204 13.44 -0.64 10.70
C GLU A 204 14.09 0.63 10.14
N LEU A 205 14.65 0.58 8.93
CA LEU A 205 15.30 1.75 8.29
C LEU A 205 14.30 2.87 8.01
N THR A 206 13.02 2.52 7.85
CA THR A 206 11.95 3.46 7.53
C THR A 206 11.33 4.13 8.75
N LYS A 207 11.77 3.80 9.98
CA LYS A 207 11.23 4.37 11.24
C LYS A 207 11.26 5.90 11.28
N THR A 208 12.41 6.49 10.95
CA THR A 208 12.58 7.95 10.98
C THR A 208 11.71 8.60 9.90
N MET A 209 11.67 8.03 8.69
CA MET A 209 10.73 8.46 7.64
C MET A 209 9.27 8.44 8.12
N ILE A 210 8.82 7.35 8.75
CA ILE A 210 7.45 7.24 9.27
C ILE A 210 7.15 8.37 10.27
N SER A 211 8.07 8.61 11.21
CA SER A 211 7.92 9.69 12.20
C SER A 211 7.81 11.06 11.54
N GLU A 212 8.67 11.33 10.56
CA GLU A 212 8.67 12.61 9.86
C GLU A 212 7.43 12.78 8.98
N PHE A 213 6.98 11.74 8.30
CA PHE A 213 5.75 11.79 7.51
C PHE A 213 4.54 12.05 8.42
N LYS A 214 4.50 11.44 9.61
CA LYS A 214 3.43 11.70 10.59
C LYS A 214 3.44 13.14 11.09
N ASN A 215 4.61 13.75 11.24
CA ASN A 215 4.72 15.17 11.59
C ASN A 215 4.15 16.09 10.49
N ILE A 216 4.20 15.67 9.22
CA ILE A 216 3.74 16.46 8.07
C ILE A 216 2.23 16.28 7.85
N ILE A 217 1.76 15.03 7.74
CA ILE A 217 0.38 14.71 7.34
C ILE A 217 -0.50 14.15 8.47
N GLY A 218 0.01 14.11 9.70
CA GLY A 218 -0.69 13.51 10.83
C GLY A 218 -0.60 11.98 10.84
N GLU A 219 -1.39 11.37 11.72
CA GLU A 219 -1.38 9.91 11.87
C GLU A 219 -1.90 9.19 10.62
N PHE A 220 -1.16 8.18 10.19
CA PHE A 220 -1.56 7.22 9.17
C PHE A 220 -1.25 5.80 9.63
N ASN A 221 -1.92 4.82 9.01
CA ASN A 221 -1.77 3.42 9.38
C ASN A 221 -0.47 2.84 8.82
N VAL A 222 0.25 2.15 9.70
CA VAL A 222 1.46 1.40 9.36
C VAL A 222 1.21 -0.09 9.60
N PHE A 223 1.52 -0.91 8.61
CA PHE A 223 1.38 -2.35 8.65
C PHE A 223 2.76 -3.01 8.75
N ASP A 224 2.95 -3.87 9.75
CA ASP A 224 4.23 -4.53 10.02
C ASP A 224 4.38 -5.82 9.23
N PHE A 225 5.21 -5.79 8.19
CA PHE A 225 5.57 -6.95 7.37
C PHE A 225 6.90 -7.60 7.77
N ARG A 226 7.60 -7.10 8.81
CA ARG A 226 8.92 -7.58 9.25
C ARG A 226 8.92 -9.02 9.76
N SER A 227 7.82 -9.42 10.40
CA SER A 227 7.76 -10.59 11.31
C SER A 227 7.20 -11.88 10.69
N THR A 228 7.07 -11.98 9.38
CA THR A 228 6.50 -13.18 8.71
C THR A 228 7.58 -13.99 7.98
N PRO A 229 7.98 -15.17 8.50
CA PRO A 229 9.03 -15.99 7.91
C PRO A 229 8.58 -16.75 6.66
N ASP A 230 7.27 -16.87 6.42
CA ASP A 230 6.71 -17.58 5.27
C ASP A 230 5.81 -16.68 4.40
N THR A 231 5.60 -17.14 3.17
CA THR A 231 4.82 -16.41 2.16
C THR A 231 3.34 -16.34 2.52
N GLU A 232 2.81 -17.29 3.29
CA GLU A 232 1.38 -17.31 3.66
C GLU A 232 1.04 -16.23 4.68
N GLY A 233 1.85 -16.08 5.73
CA GLY A 233 1.65 -15.01 6.71
C GLY A 233 1.80 -13.61 6.12
N LEU A 234 2.68 -13.45 5.12
CA LEU A 234 2.80 -12.19 4.39
C LEU A 234 1.52 -11.86 3.61
N VAL A 235 0.92 -12.86 2.93
CA VAL A 235 -0.33 -12.71 2.19
C VAL A 235 -1.47 -12.29 3.12
N GLU A 236 -1.61 -12.95 4.28
CA GLU A 236 -2.64 -12.63 5.26
C GLU A 236 -2.53 -11.19 5.76
N LYS A 237 -1.33 -10.77 6.19
CA LYS A 237 -1.11 -9.39 6.63
C LYS A 237 -1.38 -8.38 5.53
N PHE A 238 -0.97 -8.68 4.30
CA PHE A 238 -1.14 -7.77 3.17
C PHE A 238 -2.62 -7.62 2.80
N PHE A 239 -3.36 -8.73 2.89
CA PHE A 239 -4.79 -8.77 2.73
C PHE A 239 -5.51 -7.93 3.80
N ASP A 240 -5.17 -8.13 5.07
CA ASP A 240 -5.73 -7.37 6.18
C ASP A 240 -5.41 -5.88 6.05
N ALA A 241 -4.18 -5.55 5.65
CA ALA A 241 -3.73 -4.19 5.40
C ALA A 241 -4.59 -3.51 4.33
N THR A 242 -4.79 -4.18 3.20
CA THR A 242 -5.55 -3.61 2.09
C THR A 242 -7.04 -3.47 2.43
N CYS A 243 -7.63 -4.47 3.08
CA CYS A 243 -9.03 -4.40 3.53
C CYS A 243 -9.23 -3.32 4.59
N SER A 244 -8.31 -3.20 5.55
CA SER A 244 -8.31 -2.14 6.56
C SER A 244 -8.21 -0.76 5.90
N ALA A 245 -7.34 -0.64 4.89
CA ALA A 245 -7.14 0.61 4.17
C ALA A 245 -8.40 1.08 3.44
N ILE A 246 -9.06 0.19 2.71
CA ILE A 246 -10.31 0.50 2.00
C ILE A 246 -11.43 0.83 3.00
N ASN A 247 -11.60 0.02 4.05
CA ASN A 247 -12.65 0.27 5.04
C ASN A 247 -12.44 1.61 5.76
N THR A 248 -11.20 1.93 6.12
CA THR A 248 -10.86 3.22 6.76
C THR A 248 -11.17 4.38 5.82
N ALA A 249 -10.79 4.28 4.54
CA ALA A 249 -11.07 5.31 3.55
C ALA A 249 -12.58 5.49 3.30
N ILE A 250 -13.38 4.43 3.39
CA ILE A 250 -14.85 4.49 3.34
C ILE A 250 -15.40 5.21 4.58
N THR A 251 -14.98 4.80 5.79
CA THR A 251 -15.52 5.33 7.04
C THR A 251 -15.15 6.79 7.30
N LEU A 252 -13.95 7.24 6.90
CA LEU A 252 -13.55 8.65 7.02
C LEU A 252 -14.42 9.62 6.21
N ARG A 253 -15.32 9.08 5.36
CA ARG A 253 -16.22 9.86 4.52
C ARG A 253 -17.64 9.99 5.08
N GLU A 254 -18.02 9.18 6.06
CA GLU A 254 -19.33 9.23 6.74
C GLU A 254 -19.32 10.25 7.90
#